data_AF-A0AAQ4D6W8-F1
#
_entry.id   AF-A0AAQ4D6W8-F1
#
_cell.length_a   1.000
_cell.length_b   1.000
_cell.length_c   1.000
_cell.angle_alpha   90.00
_cell.angle_beta   90.00
_cell.angle_gamma   90.00
#
_symmetry.space_group_name_H-M   'P 1'
#
loop_
_entity.id
_entity.type
_entity.pdbx_description
1 polymer ?
#
loop_
_entity_poly.entity_id
_entity_poly.type
_entity_poly.pdbx_seq_one_letter_code
_entity_poly.pdbx_strand_id
1 'polypeptide(L)'
;MSGSTTFGDICLHFTDVVSSSYSSGMAVQILHINEDHSFDLNESQLEAILLDDRVKDKPVVVVSVAGAYRQGKSFLLSFLLRYLRNNCRSDWLDDPRIKLDGFEWSPGSKPHTTGILVWNEALLYNRR
;
A
#
# COMPACT_ATOMS: atom_id res chain seq x y z
N MET A 1 -3.38 17.28 41.04
CA MET A 1 -2.20 16.46 40.71
C MET A 1 -2.72 15.29 39.90
N SER A 2 -2.67 15.40 38.57
CA SER A 2 -1.69 14.75 37.67
C SER A 2 -2.20 13.37 37.23
N GLY A 3 -2.38 13.06 35.95
CA GLY A 3 -2.15 13.78 34.70
C GLY A 3 -2.74 12.96 33.56
N SER A 4 -3.06 13.62 32.45
CA SER A 4 -3.43 12.97 31.20
C SER A 4 -2.17 12.60 30.42
N THR A 5 -2.07 11.35 29.99
CA THR A 5 -1.17 10.96 28.91
C THR A 5 -2.04 10.42 27.79
N THR A 6 -2.46 11.30 26.89
CA THR A 6 -2.94 10.93 25.56
C THR A 6 -1.72 10.70 24.68
N PHE A 7 -1.55 9.47 24.20
CA PHE A 7 -0.59 9.14 23.16
C PHE A 7 -1.39 8.81 21.90
N GLY A 8 -1.53 9.79 21.01
CA GLY A 8 -1.86 9.57 19.61
C GLY A 8 -3.27 9.09 19.30
N ASP A 9 -4.31 9.83 19.67
CA ASP A 9 -5.63 9.70 19.04
C ASP A 9 -5.60 10.33 17.64
N ILE A 10 -5.20 9.53 16.64
CA ILE A 10 -5.62 9.76 15.26
C ILE A 10 -6.85 8.86 15.05
N CYS A 11 -8.00 9.34 15.50
CA CYS A 11 -9.29 8.75 15.17
C CYS A 11 -9.79 9.40 13.87
N LEU A 12 -9.40 8.82 12.73
CA LEU A 12 -9.87 9.26 11.41
C LEU A 12 -11.30 8.75 11.19
N HIS A 13 -12.29 9.51 11.65
CA HIS A 13 -13.69 9.28 11.27
C HIS A 13 -13.93 9.80 9.84
N PHE A 14 -13.97 8.90 8.87
CA PHE A 14 -14.42 9.17 7.51
C PHE A 14 -15.80 8.54 7.28
N THR A 15 -16.83 9.37 7.06
CA THR A 15 -18.11 8.92 6.50
C THR A 15 -18.18 9.25 5.01
N ASP A 16 -18.79 8.32 4.28
CA ASP A 16 -19.10 8.30 2.84
C ASP A 16 -17.91 8.05 1.90
N VAL A 17 -17.65 6.75 1.68
CA VAL A 17 -16.81 6.22 0.60
C VAL A 17 -17.72 5.68 -0.49
N VAL A 18 -17.51 6.17 -1.71
CA VAL A 18 -18.12 5.60 -2.93
C VAL A 18 -17.60 4.19 -3.10
N SER A 19 -18.49 3.20 -3.02
CA SER A 19 -18.19 1.79 -3.27
C SER A 19 -17.71 1.62 -4.71
N SER A 20 -16.42 1.35 -4.92
CA SER A 20 -15.98 0.66 -6.14
C SER A 20 -15.80 -0.82 -5.81
N SER A 21 -16.48 -1.65 -6.59
CA SER A 21 -16.28 -3.10 -6.72
C SER A 21 -14.82 -3.53 -6.55
N TYR A 22 -14.59 -4.62 -5.79
CA TYR A 22 -13.29 -5.27 -5.56
C TYR A 22 -12.38 -5.21 -6.79
N SER A 23 -11.50 -4.23 -6.79
CA SER A 23 -10.48 -4.02 -7.81
C SER A 23 -9.31 -4.97 -7.55
N SER A 24 -9.01 -5.80 -8.55
CA SER A 24 -7.90 -6.75 -8.55
C SER A 24 -6.57 -6.05 -8.81
N GLY A 25 -6.26 -5.01 -8.03
CA GLY A 25 -4.94 -4.39 -8.05
C GLY A 25 -3.84 -5.44 -7.82
N MET A 26 -2.64 -5.14 -8.29
CA MET A 26 -1.47 -5.99 -8.14
C MET A 26 -0.21 -5.15 -7.94
N ALA A 27 0.80 -5.76 -7.33
CA ALA A 27 2.12 -5.15 -7.24
C ALA A 27 2.79 -5.17 -8.62
N VAL A 28 3.18 -4.00 -9.12
CA VAL A 28 3.93 -3.85 -10.37
C VAL A 28 5.30 -3.26 -10.09
N GLN A 29 6.33 -3.75 -10.77
CA GLN A 29 7.68 -3.24 -10.63
C GLN A 29 7.84 -1.98 -11.49
N ILE A 30 8.14 -0.86 -10.83
CA ILE A 30 8.38 0.41 -11.51
C ILE A 30 9.87 0.76 -11.59
N LEU A 31 10.71 0.20 -10.73
CA LEU A 31 12.16 0.36 -10.80
C LEU A 31 12.81 -1.02 -10.79
N HIS A 32 13.56 -1.33 -11.84
CA HIS A 32 14.41 -2.51 -11.93
C HIS A 32 15.86 -2.13 -11.63
N ILE A 33 16.59 -3.03 -10.97
CA ILE A 33 18.02 -2.89 -10.72
C ILE A 33 18.72 -3.95 -11.56
N ASN A 34 19.52 -3.51 -12.51
CA ASN A 34 20.24 -4.37 -13.42
C ASN A 34 21.47 -5.00 -12.76
N GLU A 35 22.03 -6.03 -13.40
CA GLU A 35 23.24 -6.72 -12.91
C GLU A 35 24.46 -5.80 -12.87
N ASP A 36 24.54 -4.82 -13.77
CA ASP A 36 25.59 -3.79 -13.82
C ASP A 36 25.35 -2.62 -12.83
N HIS A 37 24.37 -2.77 -11.93
CA HIS A 37 23.93 -1.76 -10.97
C HIS A 37 23.31 -0.50 -11.58
N SER A 38 23.00 -0.51 -12.88
CA SER A 38 22.15 0.53 -13.48
C SER A 38 20.68 0.34 -13.07
N PHE A 39 19.88 1.38 -13.31
CA PHE A 39 18.47 1.43 -12.95
C PHE A 39 17.61 1.65 -14.19
N ASP A 40 16.58 0.82 -14.35
CA ASP A 40 15.56 1.01 -15.38
C ASP A 40 14.23 1.39 -14.72
N LEU A 41 13.73 2.58 -15.07
CA LEU A 41 12.41 3.05 -14.66
C LEU A 41 11.37 2.63 -15.70
N ASN A 42 10.34 1.92 -15.25
CA ASN A 42 9.18 1.63 -16.07
C ASN A 42 8.22 2.84 -16.07
N GLU A 43 8.59 3.86 -16.83
CA GLU A 43 7.84 5.12 -16.93
C GLU A 43 6.40 4.88 -17.35
N SER A 44 6.17 4.01 -18.35
CA SER A 44 4.81 3.71 -18.84
C SER A 44 3.87 3.15 -17.77
N GLN A 45 4.35 2.25 -16.89
CA GLN A 45 3.54 1.76 -15.77
C GLN A 45 3.30 2.85 -14.74
N LEU A 46 4.32 3.66 -14.46
CA LEU A 46 4.21 4.73 -13.47
C LEU A 46 3.23 5.82 -13.94
N GLU A 47 3.29 6.20 -15.22
CA GLU A 47 2.36 7.12 -15.87
C GLU A 47 0.94 6.57 -15.86
N ALA A 48 0.74 5.28 -16.18
CA ALA A 48 -0.58 4.66 -16.15
C ALA A 48 -1.24 4.74 -14.76
N ILE A 49 -0.44 4.71 -13.69
CA ILE A 49 -0.94 4.81 -12.31
C ILE A 49 -1.18 6.27 -11.90
N LEU A 50 -0.18 7.14 -12.12
CA LEU A 50 -0.20 8.51 -11.59
C LEU A 50 -0.94 9.51 -12.48
N LEU A 51 -1.06 9.25 -13.78
CA LEU A 51 -1.74 10.12 -14.74
C LEU A 51 -3.16 9.64 -15.08
N ASP A 52 -3.67 8.63 -14.40
CA ASP A 52 -5.08 8.23 -14.50
C ASP A 52 -5.98 9.42 -14.13
N ASP A 53 -6.95 9.73 -15.00
CA ASP A 53 -7.87 10.87 -14.85
C ASP A 53 -8.61 10.91 -13.51
N ARG A 54 -8.76 9.76 -12.84
CA ARG A 54 -9.41 9.66 -11.52
C ARG A 54 -8.55 10.23 -10.40
N VAL A 55 -7.22 10.33 -10.58
CA VAL A 55 -6.26 10.64 -9.52
C VAL A 55 -5.23 11.72 -9.86
N LYS A 56 -4.93 11.97 -11.14
CA LYS A 56 -3.80 12.80 -11.59
C LYS A 56 -3.75 14.23 -11.02
N ASP A 57 -4.93 14.82 -10.79
CA ASP A 57 -5.07 16.21 -10.30
C ASP A 57 -5.34 16.28 -8.78
N LYS A 58 -5.11 15.18 -8.04
CA LYS A 58 -5.39 15.11 -6.61
C LYS A 58 -4.10 15.13 -5.77
N PRO A 59 -4.14 15.67 -4.54
CA PRO A 59 -3.02 15.52 -3.60
C PRO A 59 -2.70 14.05 -3.36
N VAL A 60 -1.41 13.71 -3.38
CA VAL A 60 -0.93 12.33 -3.23
C VAL A 60 -0.28 12.13 -1.86
N VAL A 61 -0.58 10.99 -1.24
CA VAL A 61 0.16 10.47 -0.09
C VAL A 61 0.86 9.18 -0.53
N VAL A 62 2.18 9.13 -0.35
CA VAL A 62 2.97 7.93 -0.65
C VAL A 62 3.30 7.22 0.66
N VAL A 63 2.92 5.95 0.76
CA VAL A 63 3.31 5.07 1.86
C VAL A 63 4.33 4.07 1.33
N SER A 64 5.55 4.12 1.86
CA SER A 64 6.64 3.23 1.45
C SER A 64 7.21 2.48 2.64
N VAL A 65 7.52 1.19 2.44
CA VAL A 65 8.24 0.36 3.42
C VAL A 65 9.56 -0.08 2.81
N ALA A 66 10.67 0.40 3.36
CA ALA A 66 12.02 0.04 2.96
C ALA A 66 12.76 -0.61 4.13
N GLY A 67 13.80 -1.39 3.83
CA GLY A 67 14.62 -2.03 4.86
C GLY A 67 15.27 -3.32 4.40
N ALA A 68 15.98 -3.96 5.34
CA ALA A 68 16.76 -5.15 5.10
C ALA A 68 15.96 -6.32 4.50
N TYR A 69 16.70 -7.23 3.86
CA TYR A 69 16.20 -8.42 3.21
C TYR A 69 15.42 -9.33 4.20
N ARG A 70 14.27 -9.85 3.75
CA ARG A 70 13.37 -10.76 4.50
C ARG A 70 12.79 -10.27 5.83
N GLN A 71 12.67 -8.96 6.03
CA GLN A 71 12.02 -8.39 7.24
C GLN A 71 10.50 -8.19 7.09
N GLY A 72 9.82 -9.04 6.31
CA GLY A 72 8.35 -9.00 6.21
C GLY A 72 7.74 -7.73 5.58
N LYS A 73 8.48 -7.00 4.74
CA LYS A 73 8.00 -5.72 4.15
C LYS A 73 6.72 -5.88 3.33
N SER A 74 6.70 -6.82 2.39
CA SER A 74 5.51 -7.12 1.58
C SER A 74 4.34 -7.57 2.44
N PHE A 75 4.60 -8.36 3.48
CA PHE A 75 3.60 -8.80 4.45
C PHE A 75 2.97 -7.60 5.18
N LEU A 76 3.77 -6.66 5.68
CA LEU A 76 3.29 -5.44 6.31
C LEU A 76 2.48 -4.57 5.33
N LEU A 77 2.98 -4.36 4.11
CA LEU A 77 2.28 -3.61 3.08
C LEU A 77 0.92 -4.22 2.74
N SER A 78 0.80 -5.55 2.71
CA SER A 78 -0.48 -6.24 2.50
C SER A 78 -1.49 -6.00 3.64
N PHE A 79 -1.04 -5.87 4.90
CA PHE A 79 -1.93 -5.46 6.00
C PHE A 79 -2.38 -4.00 5.85
N LEU A 80 -1.47 -3.10 5.50
CA LEU A 80 -1.83 -1.70 5.23
C LEU A 80 -2.84 -1.61 4.09
N LEU A 81 -2.64 -2.38 3.02
CA LEU A 81 -3.58 -2.46 1.91
C LEU A 81 -4.96 -2.99 2.36
N ARG A 82 -4.99 -4.05 3.19
CA ARG A 82 -6.25 -4.56 3.77
C ARG A 82 -6.94 -3.49 4.63
N TYR A 83 -6.21 -2.79 5.48
CA TYR A 83 -6.75 -1.72 6.33
C TYR A 83 -7.39 -0.62 5.48
N LEU A 84 -6.65 -0.13 4.48
CA LEU A 84 -7.11 0.89 3.56
C LEU A 84 -8.35 0.42 2.77
N ARG A 85 -8.32 -0.75 2.15
CA ARG A 85 -9.47 -1.31 1.41
C ARG A 85 -10.72 -1.55 2.26
N ASN A 86 -10.55 -1.71 3.57
CA ASN A 86 -11.66 -1.79 4.53
C ASN A 86 -12.04 -0.42 5.10
N ASN A 87 -11.76 0.67 4.39
CA ASN A 87 -12.10 2.05 4.77
C ASN A 87 -11.65 2.42 6.18
N CYS A 88 -10.49 1.92 6.59
CA CYS A 88 -9.91 2.23 7.90
C CYS A 88 -10.81 1.85 9.09
N ARG A 89 -11.78 0.94 8.91
CA ARG A 89 -12.69 0.52 9.97
C ARG A 89 -11.92 -0.14 11.12
N SER A 90 -12.46 -0.05 12.35
CA SER A 90 -11.83 -0.66 13.53
C SER A 90 -11.77 -2.19 13.47
N ASP A 91 -12.69 -2.82 12.75
CA ASP A 91 -12.85 -4.28 12.59
C ASP A 91 -12.18 -4.83 11.31
N TRP A 92 -11.26 -4.07 10.71
CA TRP A 92 -10.61 -4.42 9.43
C TRP A 92 -9.85 -5.76 9.43
N LEU A 93 -9.48 -6.26 10.62
CA LEU A 93 -8.70 -7.48 10.80
C LEU A 93 -9.59 -8.73 11.02
N ASP A 94 -10.91 -8.57 11.13
CA ASP A 94 -11.81 -9.46 11.91
C ASP A 94 -12.18 -10.81 11.29
N ASP A 95 -11.38 -11.35 10.37
CA ASP A 95 -11.46 -12.77 10.05
C ASP A 95 -10.06 -13.36 9.79
N PRO A 96 -9.54 -14.19 10.71
CA PRO A 96 -8.25 -14.86 10.54
C PRO A 96 -8.30 -15.96 9.47
N ARG A 97 -9.48 -16.36 8.99
CA ARG A 97 -9.65 -17.34 7.90
C ARG A 97 -9.49 -16.70 6.52
N ILE A 98 -9.67 -15.39 6.42
CA ILE A 98 -9.45 -14.65 5.17
C ILE A 98 -7.95 -14.50 4.97
N LYS A 99 -7.43 -15.12 3.90
CA LYS A 99 -6.03 -15.01 3.51
C LYS A 99 -5.65 -13.55 3.24
N LEU A 100 -4.43 -13.19 3.63
CA LEU A 100 -3.86 -11.89 3.34
C LEU A 100 -3.49 -11.80 1.86
N ASP A 101 -4.27 -11.02 1.11
CA ASP A 101 -3.99 -10.69 -0.29
C ASP A 101 -3.18 -9.39 -0.40
N GLY A 102 -2.61 -9.10 -1.58
CA GLY A 102 -1.83 -7.88 -1.82
C GLY A 102 -0.48 -8.13 -2.48
N PHE A 103 0.58 -7.54 -1.91
CA PHE A 103 1.94 -7.75 -2.40
C PHE A 103 2.33 -9.21 -2.20
N GLU A 104 3.02 -9.80 -3.18
CA GLU A 104 3.50 -11.17 -3.05
C GLU A 104 4.50 -11.29 -1.89
N TRP A 105 4.25 -12.27 -1.01
CA TRP A 105 5.11 -12.60 0.10
C TRP A 105 5.07 -14.11 0.35
N SER A 106 6.22 -14.68 0.70
CA SER A 106 6.30 -16.06 1.17
C SER A 106 7.26 -16.15 2.36
N PRO A 107 7.07 -17.11 3.28
CA PRO A 107 8.03 -17.39 4.35
C PRO A 107 9.33 -18.04 3.85
N GLY A 108 9.53 -18.16 2.52
CA GLY A 108 10.66 -18.83 1.91
C GLY A 108 11.92 -17.96 1.74
N SER A 109 13.01 -18.61 1.33
CA SER A 109 14.33 -18.00 1.18
C SER A 109 14.59 -17.34 -0.19
N LYS A 110 13.63 -17.36 -1.12
CA LYS A 110 13.84 -16.71 -2.42
C LYS A 110 13.54 -15.21 -2.33
N PRO A 111 14.38 -14.34 -2.91
CA PRO A 111 14.03 -12.93 -3.06
C PRO A 111 12.74 -12.80 -3.87
N HIS A 112 11.78 -12.03 -3.36
CA HIS A 112 10.53 -11.72 -4.07
C HIS A 112 10.47 -10.25 -4.54
N THR A 113 11.29 -9.37 -3.96
CA THR A 113 11.29 -7.94 -4.27
C THR A 113 12.71 -7.44 -4.51
N THR A 114 12.97 -7.00 -5.74
CA THR A 114 14.16 -6.26 -6.16
C THR A 114 13.70 -4.92 -6.75
N GLY A 115 14.47 -3.85 -6.54
CA GLY A 115 14.06 -2.50 -6.95
C GLY A 115 12.82 -1.98 -6.21
N ILE A 116 11.92 -1.31 -6.91
CA ILE A 116 10.72 -0.69 -6.33
C ILE A 116 9.47 -1.28 -6.99
N LEU A 117 8.57 -1.78 -6.14
CA LEU A 117 7.22 -2.19 -6.53
C LEU A 117 6.21 -1.20 -5.99
N VAL A 118 5.16 -0.94 -6.78
CA VAL A 118 4.02 -0.08 -6.43
C VAL A 118 2.73 -0.84 -6.67
N TRP A 119 1.71 -0.56 -5.86
CA TRP A 119 0.36 -1.07 -6.11
C TRP A 119 -0.24 -0.32 -7.30
N ASN A 120 -0.65 -1.01 -8.35
CA ASN A 120 -1.10 -0.38 -9.60
C ASN A 120 -2.47 0.32 -9.55
N GLU A 121 -3.02 0.48 -8.35
CA GLU A 121 -4.31 1.10 -8.11
C GLU A 121 -4.16 2.14 -7.00
N ALA A 122 -4.24 3.42 -7.36
CA ALA A 122 -4.25 4.49 -6.38
C ALA A 122 -5.57 4.50 -5.59
N LEU A 123 -5.47 4.41 -4.26
CA LEU A 123 -6.63 4.42 -3.37
C LEU A 123 -7.06 5.86 -3.08
N LEU A 124 -8.35 6.14 -3.30
CA LEU A 124 -8.92 7.47 -3.12
C LEU A 124 -9.54 7.63 -1.73
N TYR A 125 -9.06 8.62 -0.98
CA TYR A 125 -9.64 9.05 0.30
C TYR A 125 -9.95 10.55 0.26
N ASN A 126 -11.12 10.92 0.74
CA ASN A 126 -11.49 12.32 0.89
C ASN A 126 -10.85 12.87 2.16
N ARG A 127 -10.04 13.92 2.01
CA ARG A 127 -9.61 14.74 3.14
C ARG A 127 -10.79 15.61 3.56
N ARG A 128 -11.22 15.50 4.81
CA ARG A 128 -12.16 16.46 5.42
C ARG A 128 -11.41 17.64 5.99
#